data_AF-G4M4D7-F1
#
_entry.id   AF-G4M4D7-F1
#
_cell.length_a   1.000
_cell.length_b   1.000
_cell.length_c   1.000
_cell.angle_alpha   90.00
_cell.angle_beta   90.00
_cell.angle_gamma   90.00
#
_symmetry.space_group_name_H-M   'P 1'
#
loop_
_entity.id
_entity.type
_entity.pdbx_description
1 polymer ?
#
loop_
_entity_poly.entity_id
_entity_poly.type
_entity_poly.pdbx_seq_one_letter_code
_entity_poly.pdbx_strand_id
1 'polypeptide(L)' 'MSKDKFDSADQHARAGEHQKMQQYFEGYECISTPVESRFRVLRVVGHDVEFVNAANSDTQGMWTADRFIDQ' A
#
# COMPACT_ATOMS: atom_id res chain seq x y z
N MET A 1 -3.23 -1.51 2.96
CA MET A 1 -4.71 -1.49 2.94
C MET A 1 -5.25 -2.49 1.92
N SER A 2 -6.56 -2.80 1.93
CA SER A 2 -7.20 -3.65 0.90
C SER A 2 -7.14 -2.98 -0.49
N LYS A 3 -7.33 -3.78 -1.55
CA LYS A 3 -7.26 -3.29 -2.94
C LYS A 3 -8.23 -2.15 -3.22
N ASP A 4 -9.51 -2.30 -2.88
CA ASP A 4 -10.53 -1.28 -3.19
C ASP A 4 -10.24 0.08 -2.51
N LYS A 5 -9.74 0.05 -1.27
CA LYS A 5 -9.33 1.26 -0.55
C LYS A 5 -8.11 1.90 -1.21
N PHE A 6 -7.14 1.07 -1.60
CA PHE A 6 -5.95 1.54 -2.30
C PHE A 6 -6.32 2.19 -3.65
N ASP A 7 -7.18 1.55 -4.44
CA ASP A 7 -7.59 2.04 -5.76
C ASP A 7 -8.29 3.39 -5.66
N SER A 8 -9.17 3.54 -4.66
CA SER A 8 -9.87 4.79 -4.41
C SER A 8 -8.90 5.91 -3.97
N ALA A 9 -7.99 5.61 -3.04
CA ALA A 9 -6.98 6.55 -2.59
C ALA A 9 -6.02 6.97 -3.72
N ASP A 10 -5.59 6.00 -4.55
CA ASP A 10 -4.72 6.22 -5.71
C ASP A 10 -5.40 7.09 -6.77
N GLN A 11 -6.69 6.85 -7.04
CA GLN A 11 -7.49 7.66 -7.95
C GLN A 11 -7.52 9.13 -7.49
N HIS A 12 -7.82 9.39 -6.22
CA HIS A 12 -7.81 10.75 -5.67
C HIS A 12 -6.42 11.38 -5.70
N ALA A 13 -5.36 10.62 -5.40
CA ALA A 13 -3.98 11.10 -5.49
C ALA A 13 -3.62 11.55 -6.92
N ARG A 14 -3.96 10.73 -7.94
CA ARG A 14 -3.71 11.05 -9.36
C ARG A 14 -4.53 12.24 -9.84
N ALA A 15 -5.72 12.46 -9.28
CA ALA A 15 -6.57 13.61 -9.57
C ALA A 15 -6.14 14.91 -8.84
N GLY A 16 -5.09 14.86 -8.00
CA GLY A 16 -4.65 16.00 -7.18
C GLY A 16 -5.59 16.31 -5.99
N GLU A 17 -6.53 15.42 -5.70
CA GLU A 17 -7.53 15.58 -4.65
C GLU A 17 -7.00 15.12 -3.28
N HIS A 18 -5.89 15.73 -2.83
CA HIS A 18 -5.15 15.28 -1.65
C HIS A 18 -6.00 15.19 -0.37
N GLN A 19 -6.97 16.08 -0.17
CA GLN A 19 -7.87 16.05 0.99
C GLN A 19 -8.78 14.81 0.98
N LYS A 20 -9.31 14.42 -0.19
CA LYS A 20 -10.12 13.21 -0.33
C LYS A 20 -9.27 11.96 -0.17
N MET A 21 -8.04 11.98 -0.68
CA MET A 21 -7.08 10.89 -0.48
C MET A 21 -6.77 10.69 1.02
N GLN A 22 -6.54 11.76 1.77
CA GLN A 22 -6.23 11.68 3.21
C GLN A 22 -7.33 11.01 4.04
N GLN A 23 -8.60 11.13 3.64
CA GLN A 23 -9.73 10.49 4.32
C GLN A 23 -9.59 8.95 4.36
N TYR A 24 -8.88 8.35 3.40
CA TYR A 24 -8.61 6.90 3.40
C TYR A 24 -7.60 6.45 4.45
N PHE A 25 -6.84 7.40 5.01
CA PHE A 25 -5.84 7.19 6.04
C PHE A 25 -6.29 7.69 7.42
N GLU A 26 -7.50 8.25 7.53
CA GLU A 26 -8.07 8.64 8.83
C GLU A 26 -8.14 7.42 9.77
N GLY A 27 -7.61 7.58 10.98
CA GLY A 27 -7.55 6.51 11.99
C GLY A 27 -6.41 5.49 11.80
N TYR A 28 -5.56 5.65 10.78
CA TYR A 28 -4.31 4.90 10.68
C TYR A 28 -3.18 5.63 11.41
N GLU A 29 -2.38 4.88 12.17
CA GLU A 29 -1.16 5.40 12.79
C GLU A 29 0.02 5.19 11.83
N CYS A 30 0.74 6.27 11.51
CA CYS A 30 1.97 6.19 10.74
C CYS A 30 3.07 5.57 11.60
N ILE A 31 3.23 4.25 11.50
CA ILE A 31 4.33 3.56 12.15
C ILE A 31 5.59 3.61 11.28
N SER A 32 6.73 3.89 11.91
CA SER A 32 8.02 3.78 11.22
C SER A 32 8.29 2.31 10.92
N THR A 33 8.48 1.98 9.64
CA THR A 33 8.88 0.64 9.25
C THR A 33 10.33 0.42 9.68
N PRO A 34 10.67 -0.65 10.42
CA PRO A 34 12.07 -0.95 10.74
C PRO A 34 12.91 -1.04 9.45
N VAL A 35 14.09 -0.42 9.44
CA VAL A 35 14.95 -0.27 8.25
C VAL A 35 15.31 -1.60 7.58
N GLU A 36 15.33 -2.71 8.33
CA GLU A 36 15.63 -4.06 7.82
C GLU A 36 14.39 -4.95 7.62
N SER A 37 13.20 -4.35 7.55
CA SER A 37 11.97 -5.10 7.32
C SER A 37 12.00 -5.77 5.95
N ARG A 38 11.82 -7.08 5.92
CA ARG A 38 11.68 -7.84 4.67
C ARG A 38 10.21 -8.04 4.35
N PHE A 39 9.86 -7.80 3.10
CA PHE A 39 8.52 -8.05 2.57
C PHE A 39 8.60 -9.04 1.41
N ARG A 40 7.58 -9.89 1.28
CA ARG A 40 7.39 -10.76 0.12
C ARG A 40 6.27 -10.20 -0.74
N VAL A 41 6.46 -10.28 -2.05
CA VAL A 41 5.41 -9.96 -3.03
C VAL A 41 4.49 -11.16 -3.16
N LEU A 42 3.18 -10.94 -3.04
CA LEU A 42 2.14 -11.94 -3.26
C LEU A 42 1.64 -11.93 -4.70
N ARG A 43 1.41 -10.73 -5.23
CA ARG A 43 0.84 -10.53 -6.56
C ARG A 43 1.28 -9.18 -7.13
N VAL A 44 1.37 -9.13 -8.46
CA VAL A 44 1.52 -7.91 -9.23
C VAL A 44 0.37 -7.83 -10.23
N VAL A 45 -0.36 -6.72 -10.25
CA VAL A 45 -1.44 -6.45 -11.20
C VAL A 45 -1.20 -5.08 -11.82
N GLY A 46 -0.68 -5.04 -13.05
CA GLY A 46 -0.23 -3.79 -13.66
C GLY A 46 0.87 -3.15 -12.82
N HIS A 47 0.61 -1.94 -12.31
CA HIS A 47 1.51 -1.19 -11.42
C HIS A 47 1.23 -1.40 -9.93
N ASP A 48 0.22 -2.19 -9.59
CA ASP A 48 -0.18 -2.43 -8.20
C ASP A 48 0.50 -3.70 -7.67
N VAL A 49 1.10 -3.58 -6.49
CA VAL A 49 1.85 -4.64 -5.83
C VAL A 49 1.15 -5.01 -4.52
N GLU A 50 0.79 -6.29 -4.39
CA GLU A 50 0.35 -6.87 -3.12
C GLU A 50 1.56 -7.46 -2.40
N PHE A 51 1.78 -7.04 -1.16
CA PHE A 51 2.92 -7.47 -0.37
C PHE A 51 2.52 -7.74 1.08
N VAL A 52 3.34 -8.53 1.76
CA VAL A 52 3.19 -8.83 3.18
C VAL A 52 4.55 -8.97 3.83
N ASN A 53 4.62 -8.78 5.14
CA ASN A 53 5.84 -9.06 5.90
C ASN A 53 6.33 -10.49 5.60
N ALA A 54 7.62 -10.65 5.30
CA ALA A 54 8.20 -11.91 4.86
C ALA A 54 8.10 -13.03 5.92
N ALA A 55 8.02 -12.68 7.21
CA ALA A 55 7.85 -13.64 8.30
C ALA A 55 6.38 -14.07 8.50
N ASN A 56 5.42 -13.37 7.90
CA ASN A 56 4.01 -13.71 7.97
C ASN A 56 3.70 -14.81 6.94
N SER A 57 2.78 -15.73 7.24
CA SER A 57 2.29 -16.79 6.33
C SER A 57 0.98 -16.46 5.61
N ASP A 58 0.44 -15.24 5.78
CA ASP A 58 -0.82 -14.81 5.17
C ASP A 58 -0.80 -14.88 3.64
N THR A 59 -1.93 -15.23 3.04
CA THR A 59 -2.09 -15.30 1.58
C THR A 59 -2.71 -14.03 0.99
N GLN A 60 -3.05 -13.06 1.84
CA GLN A 60 -3.58 -11.75 1.48
C GLN A 60 -2.73 -10.68 2.16
N GLY A 61 -2.43 -9.61 1.43
CA GLY A 61 -1.48 -8.60 1.85
C GLY A 61 -2.04 -7.19 1.81
N MET A 62 -1.12 -6.24 1.89
CA MET A 62 -1.40 -4.84 1.65
C MET A 62 -1.04 -4.49 0.21
N TRP A 63 -1.79 -3.55 -0.36
CA TRP A 63 -1.55 -3.05 -1.70
C TRP A 63 -0.83 -1.70 -1.67
N THR A 64 0.10 -1.53 -2.62
CA THR A 64 0.80 -0.28 -2.95
C THR A 64 0.99 -0.17 -4.46
N ALA A 65 1.45 0.99 -4.95
CA ALA A 65 1.95 1.14 -6.32
C ALA A 65 3.47 1.00 -6.36
N ASP A 66 3.98 0.48 -7.47
CA ASP A 66 5.41 0.37 -7.77
C ASP A 66 6.19 1.68 -7.60
N ARG A 67 5.57 2.83 -7.94
CA ARG A 67 6.17 4.16 -7.79
C ARG A 67 6.48 4.59 -6.35
N PHE A 68 6.02 3.84 -5.35
CA PHE A 68 6.32 4.05 -3.93
C PHE A 68 7.33 3.06 -3.37
N ILE A 69 7.90 2.19 -4.22
CA ILE A 69 8.90 1.20 -3.84
C ILE A 69 10.27 1.68 -4.32
N ASP A 70 11.14 1.99 -3.38
CA ASP A 70 12.56 2.24 -3.68
C ASP A 70 13.26 0.92 -4.07
N GLN A 71 14.12 0.98 -5.09
CA GLN A 71 14.92 -0.16 -5.57
C GLN A 71 16.24 -0.32 -4.82
#